data_AF-A0A938T4G3-F1
#
_entry.id   AF-A0A938T4G3-F1
#
_cell.length_a   1.000
_cell.length_b   1.000
_cell.length_c   1.000
_cell.angle_alpha   90.00
_cell.angle_beta   90.00
_cell.angle_gamma   90.00
#
_symmetry.space_group_name_H-M   'P 1'
#
loop_
_entity.id
_entity.type
_entity.pdbx_description
1 polymer ?
#
loop_
_entity_poly.entity_id
_entity_poly.type
_entity_poly.pdbx_seq_one_letter_code
_entity_poly.pdbx_strand_id
1 'polypeptide(L)'
;AGIGTYQIFQETYHQATYKAMHPSGPKSNFLWRLYGLDRAQQAGIDDVGIGALMGLFDWRFETMALLYHTIHLEENFKVGPHTISFPRIEPAIGTALCDQPPHAVSDYDFKRLVAILRLAVPYTGLILTCRESVELRNEIIEFGVSQIDAGSNIGIGAYSQQDDEAYKKSQFVLNDGRSLDQVIRELCEADFIPSFCTGCYRLGRTGEHFMEFAIPGFVKRFCTPNAVLTFLEYREDYSSPETRKAGMKQIERELERMPDGDQKKKLLERIEQIKKGDRDLYF
;
A
#
# COMPACT_ATOMS: atom_id res chain seq x y z
N ALA A 1 2.77 -13.16 17.70
CA ALA A 1 3.27 -12.99 16.32
C ALA A 1 3.66 -11.54 16.01
N GLY A 2 3.10 -10.51 16.67
CA GLY A 2 3.55 -9.12 16.51
C GLY A 2 3.35 -8.58 15.09
N ILE A 3 2.21 -8.90 14.48
CA ILE A 3 1.90 -8.49 13.10
C ILE A 3 1.67 -6.98 13.03
N GLY A 4 1.88 -6.39 11.85
CA GLY A 4 1.40 -5.04 11.54
C GLY A 4 -0.07 -5.09 11.12
N THR A 5 -0.36 -4.81 9.85
CA THR A 5 -1.74 -4.82 9.34
C THR A 5 -2.25 -6.23 8.98
N TYR A 6 -3.46 -6.60 9.42
CA TYR A 6 -4.14 -7.81 8.96
C TYR A 6 -5.12 -7.50 7.81
N GLN A 7 -4.90 -8.11 6.65
CA GLN A 7 -5.65 -7.75 5.43
C GLN A 7 -6.59 -8.88 4.99
N ILE A 8 -7.84 -8.53 4.72
CA ILE A 8 -8.84 -9.39 4.09
C ILE A 8 -9.49 -8.62 2.94
N PHE A 9 -9.31 -9.11 1.72
CA PHE A 9 -10.09 -8.61 0.59
C PHE A 9 -11.44 -9.31 0.58
N GLN A 10 -12.52 -8.52 0.58
CA GLN A 10 -13.87 -9.04 0.41
C GLN A 10 -14.07 -9.59 -1.02
N GLU A 11 -13.19 -9.22 -1.96
CA GLU A 11 -13.25 -9.51 -3.39
C GLU A 11 -14.43 -8.80 -4.08
N THR A 12 -15.65 -9.05 -3.65
CA THR A 12 -16.86 -8.36 -4.11
C THR A 12 -17.87 -8.30 -2.99
N TYR A 13 -18.44 -7.11 -2.76
CA TYR A 13 -19.51 -6.91 -1.78
C TYR A 13 -20.87 -7.32 -2.33
N HIS A 14 -21.00 -7.57 -3.64
CA HIS A 14 -22.24 -8.02 -4.25
C HIS A 14 -22.46 -9.52 -3.99
N GLN A 15 -23.41 -9.85 -3.11
CA GLN A 15 -23.60 -11.23 -2.61
C GLN A 15 -23.82 -12.27 -3.72
N ALA A 16 -24.58 -11.94 -4.76
CA ALA A 16 -24.83 -12.87 -5.86
C ALA A 16 -23.56 -13.13 -6.69
N THR A 17 -22.77 -12.08 -6.97
CA THR A 17 -21.46 -12.23 -7.61
C THR A 17 -20.51 -13.01 -6.71
N TYR A 18 -20.46 -12.70 -5.41
CA TYR A 18 -19.61 -13.43 -4.47
C TYR A 18 -19.90 -14.93 -4.47
N LYS A 19 -21.18 -15.31 -4.40
CA LYS A 19 -21.61 -16.72 -4.43
C LYS A 19 -21.23 -17.40 -5.74
N ALA A 20 -21.36 -16.70 -6.87
CA ALA A 20 -20.98 -17.24 -8.19
C ALA A 20 -19.46 -17.44 -8.31
N MET A 21 -18.67 -16.51 -7.77
CA MET A 21 -17.20 -16.54 -7.81
C MET A 21 -16.57 -17.48 -6.77
N HIS A 22 -17.29 -17.80 -5.71
CA HIS A 22 -16.84 -18.67 -4.63
C HIS A 22 -17.83 -19.83 -4.41
N PRO A 23 -17.94 -20.79 -5.35
CA PRO A 23 -19.00 -21.80 -5.34
C PRO A 23 -18.86 -22.85 -4.23
N SER A 24 -17.66 -23.04 -3.67
CA SER A 24 -17.40 -24.05 -2.63
C SER A 24 -16.21 -23.68 -1.73
N GLY A 25 -16.01 -24.46 -0.67
CA GLY A 25 -14.94 -24.28 0.32
C GLY A 25 -15.22 -23.18 1.36
N PRO A 26 -14.30 -22.96 2.32
CA PRO A 26 -14.52 -22.01 3.42
C PRO A 26 -14.77 -20.56 2.97
N LYS A 27 -14.21 -20.17 1.82
CA LYS A 27 -14.39 -18.83 1.22
C LYS A 27 -15.77 -18.63 0.61
N SER A 28 -16.59 -19.68 0.43
CA SER A 28 -17.97 -19.51 -0.09
C SER A 28 -18.92 -18.81 0.87
N ASN A 29 -18.59 -18.74 2.17
CA ASN A 29 -19.42 -18.08 3.17
C ASN A 29 -19.16 -16.56 3.18
N PHE A 30 -20.06 -15.82 2.53
CA PHE A 30 -20.01 -14.35 2.40
C PHE A 30 -19.91 -13.64 3.75
N LEU A 31 -20.81 -13.93 4.69
CA LEU A 31 -20.86 -13.23 5.99
C LEU A 31 -19.65 -13.59 6.85
N TRP A 32 -19.17 -14.83 6.78
CA TRP A 32 -17.95 -15.22 7.47
C TRP A 32 -16.73 -14.44 6.98
N ARG A 33 -16.63 -14.21 5.66
CA ARG A 33 -15.58 -13.37 5.05
C ARG A 33 -15.74 -11.91 5.46
N LEU A 34 -16.96 -11.36 5.34
CA LEU A 34 -17.26 -9.95 5.62
C LEU A 34 -16.89 -9.59 7.06
N TYR A 35 -17.37 -10.35 8.04
CA TYR A 35 -17.06 -10.14 9.46
C TYR A 35 -15.68 -10.66 9.88
N GLY A 36 -14.80 -10.98 8.91
CA GLY A 36 -13.45 -11.46 9.20
C GLY A 36 -12.61 -10.44 9.95
N LEU A 37 -12.74 -9.16 9.59
CA LEU A 37 -12.00 -8.08 10.21
C LEU A 37 -12.60 -7.64 11.55
N ASP A 38 -13.93 -7.73 11.73
CA ASP A 38 -14.55 -7.58 13.06
C ASP A 38 -13.94 -8.53 14.07
N ARG A 39 -13.80 -9.82 13.70
CA ARG A 39 -13.18 -10.83 14.57
C ARG A 39 -11.71 -10.52 14.84
N ALA A 40 -10.99 -9.95 13.87
CA ALA A 40 -9.61 -9.54 14.05
C ALA A 40 -9.49 -8.38 15.05
N GLN A 41 -10.35 -7.37 14.93
CA GLN A 41 -10.41 -6.24 15.87
C GLN A 41 -10.84 -6.67 17.28
N GLN A 42 -11.83 -7.56 17.40
CA GLN A 42 -12.22 -8.15 18.68
C GLN A 42 -11.09 -8.96 19.34
N ALA A 43 -10.18 -9.52 18.53
CA ALA A 43 -8.98 -10.21 19.00
C ALA A 43 -7.81 -9.26 19.33
N GLY A 44 -8.00 -7.95 19.19
CA GLY A 44 -7.00 -6.92 19.51
C GLY A 44 -6.07 -6.54 18.36
N ILE A 45 -6.38 -6.90 17.11
CA ILE A 45 -5.68 -6.39 15.93
C ILE A 45 -6.34 -5.09 15.49
N ASP A 46 -5.69 -3.97 15.73
CA ASP A 46 -6.21 -2.62 15.52
C ASP A 46 -5.85 -2.01 14.15
N ASP A 47 -4.80 -2.50 13.49
CA ASP A 47 -4.51 -2.20 12.09
C ASP A 47 -5.09 -3.29 11.17
N VAL A 48 -6.19 -2.96 10.47
CA VAL A 48 -6.82 -3.85 9.49
C VAL A 48 -6.81 -3.26 8.08
N GLY A 49 -6.77 -4.12 7.06
CA GLY A 49 -6.85 -3.71 5.66
C GLY A 49 -8.02 -4.35 4.94
N ILE A 50 -8.85 -3.54 4.28
CA ILE A 50 -9.96 -4.01 3.44
C ILE A 50 -9.56 -3.96 1.96
N GLY A 51 -10.31 -4.68 1.12
CA GLY A 51 -10.16 -4.52 -0.32
C GLY A 51 -11.25 -5.18 -1.15
N ALA A 52 -11.36 -4.73 -2.39
CA ALA A 52 -12.26 -5.30 -3.40
C ALA A 52 -11.50 -5.52 -4.71
N LEU A 53 -11.80 -6.62 -5.38
CA LEU A 53 -11.21 -7.00 -6.66
C LEU A 53 -12.04 -6.38 -7.79
N MET A 54 -11.54 -5.27 -8.31
CA MET A 54 -12.21 -4.47 -9.33
C MET A 54 -12.29 -5.24 -10.65
N GLY A 55 -13.50 -5.40 -11.19
CA GLY A 55 -13.75 -6.22 -12.38
C GLY A 55 -14.76 -7.35 -12.16
N LEU A 56 -14.97 -7.78 -10.91
CA LEU A 56 -15.97 -8.81 -10.58
C LEU A 56 -17.40 -8.29 -10.65
N PHE A 57 -17.61 -7.03 -10.25
CA PHE A 57 -18.89 -6.33 -10.28
C PHE A 57 -18.69 -4.84 -10.57
N ASP A 58 -19.78 -4.07 -10.66
CA ASP A 58 -19.72 -2.63 -10.93
C ASP A 58 -18.86 -1.89 -9.90
N TRP A 59 -17.83 -1.19 -10.38
CA TRP A 59 -16.84 -0.53 -9.54
C TRP A 59 -17.44 0.54 -8.62
N ARG A 60 -18.59 1.15 -8.99
CA ARG A 60 -19.25 2.18 -8.18
C ARG A 60 -19.89 1.52 -6.97
N PHE A 61 -20.54 0.37 -7.17
CA PHE A 61 -21.07 -0.45 -6.08
C PHE A 61 -19.96 -0.89 -5.14
N GLU A 62 -18.86 -1.43 -5.67
CA GLU A 62 -17.74 -1.91 -4.84
C GLU A 62 -17.06 -0.77 -4.07
N THR A 63 -16.88 0.40 -4.70
CA THR A 63 -16.33 1.59 -4.05
C THR A 63 -17.25 2.09 -2.93
N MET A 64 -18.56 2.17 -3.19
CA MET A 64 -19.54 2.53 -2.16
C MET A 64 -19.50 1.54 -0.99
N ALA A 65 -19.43 0.24 -1.28
CA ALA A 65 -19.39 -0.79 -0.25
C ALA A 65 -18.11 -0.77 0.59
N LEU A 66 -16.95 -0.46 -0.01
CA LEU A 66 -15.71 -0.19 0.73
C LEU A 66 -15.89 0.96 1.73
N LEU A 67 -16.55 2.05 1.33
CA LEU A 67 -16.82 3.17 2.22
C LEU A 67 -17.76 2.80 3.37
N TYR A 68 -18.84 2.06 3.09
CA TYR A 68 -19.72 1.56 4.16
C TYR A 68 -19.01 0.59 5.11
N HIS A 69 -18.08 -0.22 4.60
CA HIS A 69 -17.27 -1.08 5.46
C HIS A 69 -16.33 -0.25 6.34
N THR A 70 -15.71 0.81 5.80
CA THR A 70 -14.94 1.76 6.62
C THR A 70 -15.79 2.37 7.73
N ILE A 71 -16.97 2.91 7.40
CA ILE A 71 -17.89 3.50 8.38
C ILE A 71 -18.26 2.49 9.47
N HIS A 72 -18.58 1.25 9.08
CA HIS A 72 -18.87 0.18 10.03
C HIS A 72 -17.71 -0.06 11.02
N LEU A 73 -16.47 -0.10 10.53
CA LEU A 73 -15.31 -0.32 11.40
C LEU A 73 -15.09 0.88 12.35
N GLU A 74 -15.23 2.11 11.84
CA GLU A 74 -15.14 3.33 12.65
C GLU A 74 -16.22 3.39 13.74
N GLU A 75 -17.47 3.05 13.42
CA GLU A 75 -18.58 3.09 14.37
C GLU A 75 -18.49 2.00 15.45
N ASN A 76 -18.04 0.80 15.09
CA ASN A 76 -18.04 -0.35 16.01
C ASN A 76 -16.73 -0.53 16.77
N PHE A 77 -15.61 -0.05 16.22
CA PHE A 77 -14.28 -0.26 16.79
C PHE A 77 -13.48 1.04 16.96
N LYS A 78 -14.09 2.21 16.68
CA LYS A 78 -13.50 3.55 16.82
C LYS A 78 -12.35 3.85 15.86
N VAL A 79 -11.97 2.89 15.02
CA VAL A 79 -10.94 3.04 14.00
C VAL A 79 -11.36 2.34 12.72
N GLY A 80 -11.21 3.06 11.61
CA GLY A 80 -11.40 2.52 10.27
C GLY A 80 -10.25 1.61 9.83
N PRO A 81 -10.24 1.16 8.57
CA PRO A 81 -9.12 0.40 8.05
C PRO A 81 -7.87 1.27 7.94
N HIS A 82 -6.72 0.68 8.29
CA HIS A 82 -5.41 1.26 8.08
C HIS A 82 -5.11 1.38 6.58
N THR A 83 -5.54 0.40 5.78
CA THR A 83 -5.37 0.41 4.32
C THR A 83 -6.59 -0.07 3.54
N ILE A 84 -6.74 0.45 2.32
CA ILE A 84 -7.65 -0.07 1.31
C ILE A 84 -6.85 -0.47 0.08
N SER A 85 -7.08 -1.71 -0.37
CA SER A 85 -6.55 -2.26 -1.62
C SER A 85 -7.66 -2.42 -2.65
N PHE A 86 -7.39 -2.06 -3.89
CA PHE A 86 -8.36 -2.08 -4.99
C PHE A 86 -7.76 -2.70 -6.26
N PRO A 87 -7.18 -3.91 -6.19
CA PRO A 87 -6.56 -4.53 -7.37
C PRO A 87 -7.59 -4.71 -8.49
N ARG A 88 -7.21 -4.44 -9.74
CA ARG A 88 -7.99 -4.87 -10.91
C ARG A 88 -7.78 -6.36 -11.20
N ILE A 89 -8.78 -6.99 -11.81
CA ILE A 89 -8.61 -8.33 -12.38
C ILE A 89 -7.61 -8.21 -13.52
N GLU A 90 -6.50 -8.91 -13.37
CA GLU A 90 -5.49 -9.10 -14.41
C GLU A 90 -5.56 -10.54 -14.93
N PRO A 91 -5.11 -10.79 -16.18
CA PRO A 91 -4.98 -12.14 -16.72
C PRO A 91 -4.24 -13.06 -15.75
N ALA A 92 -4.77 -14.27 -15.59
CA ALA A 92 -4.19 -15.31 -14.73
C ALA A 92 -4.23 -16.65 -15.46
N ILE A 93 -3.17 -17.43 -15.30
CA ILE A 93 -3.02 -18.72 -15.99
C ILE A 93 -4.18 -19.66 -15.61
N GLY A 94 -4.85 -20.21 -16.62
CA GLY A 94 -5.94 -21.17 -16.41
C GLY A 94 -7.27 -20.58 -15.94
N THR A 95 -7.43 -19.24 -15.95
CA THR A 95 -8.65 -18.57 -15.50
C THR A 95 -9.27 -17.73 -16.62
N ALA A 96 -10.16 -18.34 -17.43
CA ALA A 96 -10.79 -17.67 -18.58
C ALA A 96 -11.58 -16.39 -18.22
N LEU A 97 -12.10 -16.30 -16.99
CA LEU A 97 -12.77 -15.09 -16.50
C LEU A 97 -11.84 -13.88 -16.44
N CYS A 98 -10.53 -14.10 -16.24
CA CYS A 98 -9.56 -13.01 -16.17
C CYS A 98 -9.23 -12.43 -17.54
N ASP A 99 -9.46 -13.16 -18.63
CA ASP A 99 -9.22 -12.68 -19.99
C ASP A 99 -10.28 -11.65 -20.42
N GLN A 100 -11.50 -11.77 -19.90
CA GLN A 100 -12.61 -10.85 -20.13
C GLN A 100 -13.41 -10.65 -18.84
N PRO A 101 -12.97 -9.75 -17.95
CA PRO A 101 -13.67 -9.46 -16.71
C PRO A 101 -15.12 -9.02 -16.97
N PRO A 102 -16.10 -9.54 -16.22
CA PRO A 102 -17.52 -9.26 -16.48
C PRO A 102 -17.86 -7.77 -16.32
N HIS A 103 -17.11 -7.06 -15.47
CA HIS A 103 -17.26 -5.63 -15.22
C HIS A 103 -15.91 -4.92 -15.33
N ALA A 104 -15.18 -5.14 -16.42
CA ALA A 104 -13.88 -4.52 -16.67
C ALA A 104 -13.89 -3.00 -16.36
N VAL A 105 -12.87 -2.54 -15.64
CA VAL A 105 -12.76 -1.15 -15.17
C VAL A 105 -11.74 -0.42 -16.03
N SER A 106 -12.20 0.60 -16.75
CA SER A 106 -11.34 1.45 -17.58
C SER A 106 -10.33 2.22 -16.72
N ASP A 107 -9.20 2.63 -17.30
CA ASP A 107 -8.20 3.44 -16.59
C ASP A 107 -8.79 4.78 -16.11
N TYR A 108 -9.74 5.35 -16.86
CA TYR A 108 -10.46 6.56 -16.46
C TYR A 108 -11.29 6.32 -15.19
N ASP A 109 -12.09 5.26 -15.17
CA ASP A 109 -12.92 4.90 -14.01
C ASP A 109 -12.05 4.48 -12.82
N PHE A 110 -10.92 3.83 -13.08
CA PHE A 110 -9.96 3.44 -12.05
C PHE A 110 -9.31 4.66 -11.39
N LYS A 111 -8.83 5.64 -12.17
CA LYS A 111 -8.37 6.92 -11.61
C LYS A 111 -9.46 7.62 -10.80
N ARG A 112 -10.69 7.58 -11.31
CA ARG A 112 -11.85 8.17 -10.63
C ARG A 112 -12.15 7.50 -9.29
N LEU A 113 -12.08 6.16 -9.21
CA LEU A 113 -12.32 5.45 -7.94
C LEU A 113 -11.24 5.76 -6.90
N VAL A 114 -9.97 5.86 -7.31
CA VAL A 114 -8.87 6.22 -6.39
C VAL A 114 -9.05 7.63 -5.83
N ALA A 115 -9.39 8.59 -6.70
CA ALA A 115 -9.68 9.96 -6.27
C ALA A 115 -10.86 10.03 -5.30
N ILE A 116 -11.94 9.26 -5.54
CA ILE A 116 -13.08 9.17 -4.62
C ILE A 116 -12.65 8.62 -3.26
N LEU A 117 -11.90 7.51 -3.24
CA LEU A 117 -11.42 6.92 -1.99
C LEU A 117 -10.51 7.88 -1.21
N ARG A 118 -9.55 8.54 -1.87
CA ARG A 118 -8.66 9.50 -1.20
C ARG A 118 -9.43 10.66 -0.58
N LEU A 119 -10.47 11.16 -1.24
CA LEU A 119 -11.31 12.24 -0.71
C LEU A 119 -12.22 11.78 0.44
N ALA A 120 -12.76 10.56 0.36
CA ALA A 120 -13.71 10.05 1.33
C ALA A 120 -13.05 9.56 2.62
N VAL A 121 -11.85 8.94 2.52
CA VAL A 121 -11.12 8.37 3.67
C VAL A 121 -9.66 8.87 3.69
N PRO A 122 -9.45 10.17 3.95
CA PRO A 122 -8.18 10.85 3.71
C PRO A 122 -7.01 10.33 4.57
N TYR A 123 -7.28 9.67 5.70
CA TYR A 123 -6.25 9.15 6.61
C TYR A 123 -5.95 7.66 6.39
N THR A 124 -6.78 6.97 5.62
CA THR A 124 -6.54 5.57 5.25
C THR A 124 -5.49 5.48 4.14
N GLY A 125 -4.58 4.54 4.25
CA GLY A 125 -3.60 4.26 3.22
C GLY A 125 -4.26 3.60 2.00
N LEU A 126 -3.84 3.99 0.80
CA LEU A 126 -4.29 3.37 -0.44
C LEU A 126 -3.14 2.57 -1.04
N ILE A 127 -3.34 1.26 -1.23
CA ILE A 127 -2.33 0.34 -1.76
C ILE A 127 -2.58 0.11 -3.25
N LEU A 128 -1.59 0.44 -4.07
CA LEU A 128 -1.52 0.08 -5.48
C LEU A 128 -0.52 -1.06 -5.68
N THR A 129 -0.85 -2.01 -6.54
CA THR A 129 0.00 -3.18 -6.79
C THR A 129 0.58 -3.16 -8.22
N CYS A 130 1.61 -3.97 -8.47
CA CYS A 130 2.30 -4.21 -9.74
C CYS A 130 1.42 -4.83 -10.86
N ARG A 131 0.11 -4.88 -10.62
CA ARG A 131 -0.95 -5.18 -11.60
C ARG A 131 -1.14 -4.05 -12.60
N GLU A 132 -0.83 -2.82 -12.23
CA GLU A 132 -1.04 -1.68 -13.10
C GLU A 132 0.18 -1.42 -13.98
N SER A 133 -0.03 -0.84 -15.17
CA SER A 133 1.07 -0.40 -16.02
C SER A 133 1.86 0.73 -15.36
N VAL A 134 3.11 0.92 -15.79
CA VAL A 134 3.98 1.98 -15.29
C VAL A 134 3.35 3.37 -15.47
N GLU A 135 2.76 3.61 -16.63
CA GLU A 135 2.14 4.88 -17.00
C GLU A 135 0.96 5.20 -16.07
N LEU A 136 0.04 4.23 -15.91
CA LEU A 136 -1.12 4.42 -15.06
C LEU A 136 -0.74 4.54 -13.59
N ARG A 137 0.24 3.74 -13.14
CA ARG A 137 0.79 3.84 -11.79
C ARG A 137 1.32 5.24 -11.51
N ASN A 138 2.10 5.81 -12.41
CA ASN A 138 2.68 7.14 -12.24
C ASN A 138 1.60 8.22 -12.14
N GLU A 139 0.54 8.13 -12.94
CA GLU A 139 -0.61 9.02 -12.82
C GLU A 139 -1.34 8.84 -11.47
N ILE A 140 -1.57 7.61 -11.03
CA ILE A 140 -2.38 7.32 -9.84
C ILE A 140 -1.68 7.68 -8.53
N ILE A 141 -0.36 7.61 -8.47
CA ILE A 141 0.41 8.03 -7.30
C ILE A 141 0.14 9.51 -6.97
N GLU A 142 -0.05 10.36 -7.97
CA GLU A 142 -0.40 11.78 -7.77
C GLU A 142 -1.79 11.99 -7.15
N PHE A 143 -2.73 11.05 -7.33
CA PHE A 143 -4.12 11.19 -6.89
C PHE A 143 -4.38 10.68 -5.47
N GLY A 144 -3.42 10.02 -4.84
CA GLY A 144 -3.53 9.63 -3.44
C GLY A 144 -3.17 8.20 -3.11
N VAL A 145 -2.48 7.46 -3.96
CA VAL A 145 -1.84 6.21 -3.50
C VAL A 145 -0.73 6.54 -2.51
N SER A 146 -0.68 5.80 -1.40
CA SER A 146 0.31 6.02 -0.34
C SER A 146 1.25 4.85 -0.13
N GLN A 147 0.93 3.69 -0.71
CA GLN A 147 1.77 2.49 -0.65
C GLN A 147 1.74 1.80 -2.01
N ILE A 148 2.91 1.38 -2.47
CA ILE A 148 3.09 0.61 -3.69
C ILE A 148 3.97 -0.60 -3.39
N ASP A 149 3.81 -1.67 -4.15
CA ASP A 149 4.83 -2.69 -4.27
C ASP A 149 5.84 -2.33 -5.38
N ALA A 150 7.04 -2.91 -5.31
CA ALA A 150 8.11 -2.69 -6.28
C ALA A 150 9.08 -3.87 -6.22
N GLY A 151 9.57 -4.32 -7.38
CA GLY A 151 10.38 -5.54 -7.46
C GLY A 151 9.62 -6.80 -7.04
N SER A 152 8.30 -6.82 -7.26
CA SER A 152 7.41 -7.91 -6.87
C SER A 152 7.75 -9.18 -7.64
N ASN A 153 7.79 -10.31 -6.93
CA ASN A 153 7.82 -11.65 -7.49
C ASN A 153 6.72 -12.47 -6.81
N ILE A 154 5.70 -12.79 -7.60
CA ILE A 154 4.43 -13.36 -7.13
C ILE A 154 4.35 -14.87 -7.27
N GLY A 155 5.45 -15.52 -7.68
CA GLY A 155 5.58 -16.97 -7.65
C GLY A 155 5.92 -17.48 -6.25
N ILE A 156 5.28 -18.56 -5.82
CA ILE A 156 5.60 -19.23 -4.55
C ILE A 156 7.08 -19.67 -4.57
N GLY A 157 7.90 -19.13 -3.66
CA GLY A 157 9.33 -19.45 -3.55
C GLY A 157 10.26 -18.76 -4.55
N ALA A 158 9.72 -17.87 -5.39
CA ALA A 158 10.44 -17.30 -6.52
C ALA A 158 11.55 -16.30 -6.16
N TYR A 159 11.59 -15.82 -4.90
CA TYR A 159 12.72 -15.05 -4.37
C TYR A 159 13.90 -15.93 -3.94
N SER A 160 13.70 -17.24 -3.79
CA SER A 160 14.69 -18.17 -3.20
C SER A 160 15.34 -19.13 -4.21
N GLN A 161 14.73 -19.32 -5.39
CA GLN A 161 15.28 -20.13 -6.47
C GLN A 161 14.89 -19.53 -7.83
N GLN A 162 15.81 -19.54 -8.79
CA GLN A 162 15.47 -19.44 -10.22
C GLN A 162 14.77 -20.74 -10.64
N ASP A 163 13.54 -20.93 -10.18
CA ASP A 163 12.65 -21.98 -10.70
C ASP A 163 11.97 -21.41 -11.94
N ASP A 164 12.36 -21.88 -13.13
CA ASP A 164 11.76 -21.48 -14.40
C ASP A 164 10.24 -21.76 -14.45
N GLU A 165 9.75 -22.64 -13.57
CA GLU A 165 8.33 -22.98 -13.40
C GLU A 165 7.60 -22.11 -12.36
N ALA A 166 8.31 -21.23 -11.64
CA ALA A 166 7.70 -20.30 -10.68
C ALA A 166 6.66 -19.39 -11.33
N TYR A 167 6.88 -19.02 -12.60
CA TYR A 167 5.93 -18.23 -13.39
C TYR A 167 4.59 -18.95 -13.59
N LYS A 168 4.58 -20.29 -13.70
CA LYS A 168 3.33 -21.07 -13.82
C LYS A 168 2.56 -21.18 -12.50
N LYS A 169 3.21 -20.83 -11.38
CA LYS A 169 2.61 -20.76 -10.03
C LYS A 169 2.30 -19.33 -9.59
N SER A 170 2.48 -18.34 -10.49
CA SER A 170 2.17 -16.94 -10.21
C SER A 170 0.66 -16.72 -10.08
N GLN A 171 0.27 -15.87 -9.12
CA GLN A 171 -1.14 -15.58 -8.84
C GLN A 171 -1.81 -14.73 -9.95
N PHE A 172 -1.03 -13.96 -10.70
CA PHE A 172 -1.45 -13.10 -11.83
C PHE A 172 -0.22 -12.81 -12.73
N VAL A 173 -0.40 -12.06 -13.82
CA VAL A 173 0.72 -11.55 -14.64
C VAL A 173 1.17 -10.18 -14.13
N LEU A 174 2.47 -9.99 -13.90
CA LEU A 174 3.03 -8.70 -13.51
C LEU A 174 3.02 -7.73 -14.70
N ASN A 175 2.46 -6.53 -14.52
CA ASN A 175 2.51 -5.46 -15.52
C ASN A 175 3.65 -4.46 -15.25
N ASP A 176 4.26 -4.50 -14.06
CA ASP A 176 5.50 -3.78 -13.73
C ASP A 176 6.59 -4.75 -13.27
N GLY A 177 7.48 -5.13 -14.19
CA GLY A 177 8.62 -6.02 -13.94
C GLY A 177 9.92 -5.31 -13.54
N ARG A 178 9.87 -4.00 -13.27
CA ARG A 178 11.07 -3.21 -12.94
C ARG A 178 11.64 -3.61 -11.59
N SER A 179 12.95 -3.46 -11.44
CA SER A 179 13.62 -3.67 -10.16
C SER A 179 13.22 -2.60 -9.14
N LEU A 180 13.37 -2.90 -7.85
CA LEU A 180 13.15 -1.94 -6.78
C LEU A 180 13.98 -0.67 -6.97
N ASP A 181 15.26 -0.81 -7.38
CA ASP A 181 16.16 0.32 -7.63
C ASP A 181 15.67 1.24 -8.76
N GLN A 182 15.16 0.65 -9.85
CA GLN A 182 14.60 1.42 -10.97
C GLN A 182 13.36 2.21 -10.55
N VAL A 183 12.46 1.58 -9.80
CA VAL A 183 11.26 2.21 -9.27
C VAL A 183 11.61 3.38 -8.33
N ILE A 184 12.57 3.17 -7.43
CA ILE A 184 13.01 4.20 -6.47
C ILE A 184 13.63 5.39 -7.18
N ARG A 185 14.46 5.15 -8.20
CA ARG A 185 15.04 6.23 -9.00
C ARG A 185 13.98 7.08 -9.67
N GLU A 186 13.00 6.43 -10.31
CA GLU A 186 11.91 7.14 -10.99
C GLU A 186 11.08 7.98 -10.02
N LEU A 187 10.77 7.46 -8.84
CA LEU A 187 10.08 8.22 -7.80
C LEU A 187 10.87 9.47 -7.39
N CYS A 188 12.18 9.35 -7.20
CA CYS A 188 13.03 10.50 -6.86
C CYS A 188 13.06 11.54 -7.98
N GLU A 189 13.12 11.10 -9.24
CA GLU A 189 13.11 11.98 -10.41
C GLU A 189 11.76 12.70 -10.57
N ALA A 190 10.67 12.02 -10.20
CA ALA A 190 9.32 12.55 -10.14
C ALA A 190 9.00 13.34 -8.85
N ASP A 191 10.01 13.72 -8.07
CA ASP A 191 9.88 14.55 -6.86
C ASP A 191 9.09 13.90 -5.69
N PHE A 192 8.99 12.57 -5.69
CA PHE A 192 8.52 11.77 -4.56
C PHE A 192 9.68 11.31 -3.68
N ILE A 193 9.43 11.15 -2.38
CA ILE A 193 10.37 10.55 -1.42
C ILE A 193 9.96 9.10 -1.13
N PRO A 194 10.71 8.09 -1.60
CA PRO A 194 10.50 6.70 -1.20
C PRO A 194 10.67 6.55 0.31
N SER A 195 9.94 5.61 0.92
CA SER A 195 10.05 5.35 2.36
C SER A 195 9.89 3.88 2.68
N PHE A 196 10.71 3.42 3.63
CA PHE A 196 10.62 2.08 4.24
C PHE A 196 10.29 2.18 5.74
N CYS A 197 9.59 3.25 6.12
CA CYS A 197 9.29 3.57 7.51
C CYS A 197 8.44 2.49 8.18
N THR A 198 8.91 2.04 9.34
CA THR A 198 8.16 1.18 10.27
C THR A 198 8.07 1.79 11.67
N GLY A 199 8.40 3.07 11.80
CA GLY A 199 8.50 3.77 13.09
C GLY A 199 7.20 3.78 13.91
N CYS A 200 6.04 3.81 13.24
CA CYS A 200 4.75 3.71 13.93
C CYS A 200 4.62 2.39 14.72
N TYR A 201 4.99 1.26 14.11
CA TYR A 201 4.96 -0.05 14.79
C TYR A 201 5.93 -0.10 15.97
N ARG A 202 7.14 0.46 15.82
CA ARG A 202 8.15 0.48 16.88
C ARG A 202 7.72 1.31 18.09
N LEU A 203 6.92 2.34 17.86
CA LEU A 203 6.46 3.28 18.88
C LEU A 203 5.03 2.99 19.37
N GLY A 204 4.41 1.90 18.93
CA GLY A 204 3.04 1.54 19.32
C GLY A 204 2.00 2.56 18.84
N ARG A 205 2.23 3.22 17.69
CA ARG A 205 1.27 4.11 17.03
C ARG A 205 0.44 3.30 16.04
N THR A 206 -0.48 2.49 16.56
CA THR A 206 -1.40 1.63 15.79
C THR A 206 -2.84 2.02 16.11
N GLY A 207 -3.80 1.64 15.26
CA GLY A 207 -5.22 1.83 15.54
C GLY A 207 -5.61 3.29 15.84
N GLU A 208 -6.37 3.51 16.91
CA GLU A 208 -6.81 4.85 17.35
C GLU A 208 -5.62 5.80 17.59
N HIS A 209 -4.52 5.31 18.17
CA HIS A 209 -3.35 6.13 18.50
C HIS A 209 -2.66 6.66 17.24
N PHE A 210 -2.66 5.91 16.13
CA PHE A 210 -2.21 6.43 14.84
C PHE A 210 -3.11 7.58 14.36
N MET A 211 -4.42 7.42 14.46
CA MET A 211 -5.40 8.40 13.99
C MET A 211 -5.34 9.72 14.78
N GLU A 212 -4.99 9.67 16.07
CA GLU A 212 -4.74 10.87 16.89
C GLU A 212 -3.63 11.77 16.34
N PHE A 213 -2.63 11.21 15.64
CA PHE A 213 -1.61 12.01 14.96
C PHE A 213 -2.00 12.36 13.52
N ALA A 214 -2.69 11.45 12.83
CA ALA A 214 -3.05 11.61 11.43
C ALA A 214 -4.10 12.71 11.23
N ILE A 215 -5.18 12.66 12.01
CA ILE A 215 -6.33 13.56 11.86
C ILE A 215 -5.94 15.04 12.03
N PRO A 216 -5.19 15.43 13.08
CA PRO A 216 -4.74 16.81 13.26
C PRO A 216 -3.61 17.24 12.32
N GLY A 217 -3.09 16.33 11.47
CA GLY A 217 -2.00 16.61 10.54
C GLY A 217 -0.61 16.64 11.20
N PHE A 218 -0.44 16.03 12.38
CA PHE A 218 0.87 15.93 13.04
C PHE A 218 1.77 14.87 12.41
N VAL A 219 1.22 13.93 11.65
CA VAL A 219 1.99 12.89 10.93
C VAL A 219 3.15 13.44 10.11
N LYS A 220 3.03 14.62 9.49
CA LYS A 220 4.13 15.22 8.71
C LYS A 220 5.39 15.48 9.53
N ARG A 221 5.25 15.66 10.86
CA ARG A 221 6.38 15.81 11.79
C ARG A 221 7.13 14.49 12.00
N PHE A 222 6.56 13.35 11.64
CA PHE A 222 7.17 12.04 11.86
C PHE A 222 7.48 11.36 10.53
N CYS A 223 6.50 11.35 9.61
CA CYS A 223 6.57 10.64 8.34
C CYS A 223 7.67 11.19 7.42
N THR A 224 7.74 12.50 7.18
CA THR A 224 8.77 13.05 6.27
C THR A 224 10.20 12.84 6.82
N PRO A 225 10.50 13.14 8.11
CA PRO A 225 11.80 12.80 8.66
C PRO A 225 12.13 11.31 8.60
N ASN A 226 11.17 10.43 8.92
CA ASN A 226 11.39 8.97 8.85
C ASN A 226 11.56 8.48 7.41
N ALA A 227 10.88 9.08 6.44
CA ALA A 227 11.07 8.80 5.02
C ALA A 227 12.51 9.13 4.60
N VAL A 228 13.01 10.30 4.98
CA VAL A 228 14.41 10.70 4.72
C VAL A 228 15.40 9.72 5.36
N LEU A 229 15.20 9.33 6.62
CA LEU A 229 16.12 8.40 7.30
C LEU A 229 16.12 7.01 6.67
N THR A 230 14.94 6.41 6.48
CA THR A 230 14.85 5.06 5.89
C THR A 230 15.28 5.02 4.43
N PHE A 231 15.03 6.09 3.68
CA PHE A 231 15.54 6.19 2.32
C PHE A 231 17.05 6.37 2.27
N LEU A 232 17.63 7.13 3.20
CA LEU A 232 19.07 7.25 3.34
C LEU A 232 19.73 5.90 3.62
N GLU A 233 19.15 5.07 4.50
CA GLU A 233 19.63 3.71 4.74
C GLU A 233 19.58 2.86 3.47
N TYR A 234 18.44 2.85 2.77
CA TYR A 234 18.32 2.14 1.50
C TYR A 234 19.39 2.58 0.48
N ARG A 235 19.61 3.89 0.39
CA ARG A 235 20.57 4.47 -0.52
C ARG A 235 21.99 3.99 -0.23
N GLU A 236 22.39 3.99 1.04
CA GLU A 236 23.74 3.57 1.45
C GLU A 236 23.96 2.06 1.28
N ASP A 237 22.91 1.26 1.50
CA ASP A 237 23.05 -0.20 1.59
C ASP A 237 22.78 -0.94 0.26
N TYR A 238 21.92 -0.39 -0.61
CA TYR A 238 21.38 -1.16 -1.74
C TYR A 238 21.37 -0.43 -3.10
N SER A 239 21.44 0.90 -3.13
CA SER A 239 21.16 1.65 -4.37
C SER A 239 22.30 1.62 -5.40
N SER A 240 21.92 1.66 -6.68
CA SER A 240 22.88 1.86 -7.78
C SER A 240 23.48 3.29 -7.76
N PRO A 241 24.63 3.55 -8.41
CA PRO A 241 25.21 4.89 -8.49
C PRO A 241 24.25 5.96 -9.03
N GLU A 242 23.42 5.60 -10.00
CA GLU A 242 22.41 6.48 -10.59
C GLU A 242 21.31 6.82 -9.59
N THR A 243 20.77 5.81 -8.90
CA THR A 243 19.75 5.97 -7.86
C THR A 243 20.29 6.75 -6.67
N ARG A 244 21.55 6.54 -6.30
CA ARG A 244 22.24 7.30 -5.24
C ARG A 244 22.28 8.79 -5.56
N LYS A 245 22.58 9.14 -6.81
CA LYS A 245 22.60 10.53 -7.28
C LYS A 245 21.20 11.16 -7.26
N ALA A 246 20.20 10.48 -7.82
CA ALA A 246 18.81 10.96 -7.80
C ALA A 246 18.27 11.11 -6.37
N GLY A 247 18.53 10.12 -5.53
CA GLY A 247 18.11 10.09 -4.14
C GLY A 247 18.74 11.18 -3.27
N MET A 248 20.01 11.51 -3.48
CA MET A 248 20.65 12.62 -2.76
C MET A 248 19.97 13.96 -3.08
N LYS A 249 19.69 14.22 -4.36
CA LYS A 249 18.97 15.41 -4.80
C LYS A 249 17.58 15.49 -4.17
N GLN A 250 16.87 14.36 -4.07
CA GLN A 250 15.55 14.34 -3.44
C GLN A 250 15.61 14.56 -1.92
N ILE A 251 16.58 13.96 -1.22
CA ILE A 251 16.79 14.22 0.21
C ILE A 251 17.09 15.71 0.46
N GLU A 252 17.94 16.33 -0.36
CA GLU A 252 18.24 17.76 -0.29
C GLU A 252 16.97 18.61 -0.44
N ARG A 253 16.13 18.32 -1.44
CA ARG A 253 14.84 19.00 -1.63
C ARG A 253 13.92 18.87 -0.41
N GLU A 254 13.80 17.68 0.16
CA GLU A 254 12.96 17.46 1.34
C GLU A 254 13.49 18.22 2.58
N LEU A 255 14.82 18.32 2.73
CA LEU A 255 15.43 19.12 3.79
C LEU A 255 15.25 20.63 3.56
N GLU A 256 15.31 21.09 2.31
CA GLU A 256 15.04 22.49 1.94
C GLU A 256 13.57 22.89 2.21
N ARG A 257 12.62 22.00 1.89
CA ARG A 257 11.19 22.19 2.18
C ARG A 257 10.86 22.19 3.66
N MET A 258 11.69 21.56 4.48
CA MET A 258 11.47 21.47 5.92
C MET A 258 11.77 22.80 6.60
N PRO A 259 10.83 23.35 7.41
CA PRO A 259 11.06 24.55 8.19
C PRO A 259 12.26 24.39 9.13
N ASP A 260 13.02 25.46 9.30
CA ASP A 260 14.11 25.47 10.27
C ASP A 260 13.56 25.37 11.71
N GLY A 261 14.21 24.55 12.52
CA GLY A 261 13.79 24.27 13.89
C GLY A 261 14.43 23.01 14.47
N ASP A 262 14.05 22.66 15.69
CA ASP A 262 14.66 21.55 16.43
C ASP A 262 14.47 20.20 15.74
N GLN A 263 13.34 20.02 15.06
CA GLN A 263 13.07 18.82 14.27
C GLN A 263 14.08 18.63 13.13
N LYS A 264 14.34 19.69 12.35
CA LYS A 264 15.31 19.65 11.25
C LYS A 264 16.73 19.42 11.77
N LYS A 265 17.11 20.07 12.86
CA LYS A 265 18.41 19.84 13.54
C LYS A 265 18.55 18.37 13.95
N LYS A 266 17.55 17.81 14.62
CA LYS A 266 17.54 16.40 15.03
C LYS A 266 17.59 15.44 13.85
N LEU A 267 16.95 15.78 12.74
CA LEU A 267 17.02 14.99 11.50
C LEU A 267 18.43 15.00 10.91
N LEU A 268 19.08 16.17 10.86
CA LEU A 268 20.47 16.31 10.39
C LEU A 268 21.45 15.51 11.27
N GLU A 269 21.28 15.54 12.60
CA GLU A 269 22.09 14.74 13.53
C GLU A 269 21.95 13.23 13.24
N ARG A 270 20.72 12.76 13.02
CA ARG A 270 20.44 11.34 12.70
C ARG A 270 20.93 10.94 11.30
N ILE A 271 20.90 11.86 10.33
CA ILE A 271 21.51 11.64 9.01
C ILE A 271 23.01 11.36 9.16
N GLU A 272 23.71 12.13 10.00
CA GLU A 272 25.14 11.92 10.26
C GLU A 272 25.41 10.62 11.02
N GLN A 273 24.52 10.19 11.90
CA GLN A 273 24.57 8.87 12.54
C GLN A 273 24.45 7.74 11.50
N ILE A 274 23.49 7.82 10.59
CA ILE A 274 23.31 6.80 9.54
C ILE A 274 24.54 6.70 8.63
N LYS A 275 25.11 7.84 8.24
CA LYS A 275 26.37 7.89 7.47
C LYS A 275 27.55 7.24 8.20
N LYS A 276 27.53 7.20 9.53
CA LYS A 276 28.55 6.53 10.36
C LYS A 276 28.27 5.05 10.59
N GLY A 277 27.11 4.54 10.16
CA GLY A 277 26.76 3.12 10.24
C GLY A 277 25.58 2.81 11.14
N ASP A 278 25.01 3.79 11.85
CA ASP A 278 23.79 3.56 12.64
C ASP A 278 22.62 3.24 11.70
N ARG A 279 21.68 2.41 12.15
CA ARG A 279 20.49 2.01 11.39
C ARG A 279 19.27 2.03 12.30
N ASP A 280 18.10 2.02 11.69
CA ASP A 280 16.80 1.96 12.35
C ASP A 280 16.53 3.16 13.28
N LEU A 281 16.85 4.37 12.79
CA LEU A 281 16.56 5.61 13.51
C LEU A 281 15.19 6.16 13.10
N TYR A 282 14.36 6.53 14.08
CA TYR A 282 13.00 7.02 13.84
C TYR A 282 12.57 8.14 14.80
N PHE A 283 11.56 8.87 14.36
CA PHE A 283 10.84 9.94 15.06
C PHE A 283 9.50 9.45 15.59
#